data_AF-A0A1C5AHR3-F1
#
_entry.id   AF-A0A1C5AHR3-F1
#
_cell.length_a   1.000
_cell.length_b   1.000
_cell.length_c   1.000
_cell.angle_alpha   90.00
_cell.angle_beta   90.00
_cell.angle_gamma   90.00
#
_symmetry.space_group_name_H-M   'P 1'
#
loop_
_entity.id
_entity.type
_entity.pdbx_description
1 polymer ?
#
loop_
_entity_poly.entity_id
_entity_poly.type
_entity_poly.pdbx_seq_one_letter_code
_entity_poly.pdbx_strand_id
1 'polypeptide(L)'
;MIYLDSAAVVKLVRQEMCSADLVSWLNKHDDVPLVSSALVEVEVPRALRRSAPQALIGVPAAVGRLFRLEIDSTIRATAAAFAEPTLRSLDAIHLATAQVLTNESGTALTAFVTYDRRLLECAKEAGLPVASPGQN
;
A
#
# COMPACT_ATOMS: atom_id res chain seq x y z
N MET A 1 3.16 11.06 -5.81
CA MET A 1 2.11 10.01 -5.70
C MET A 1 2.14 9.41 -4.31
N ILE A 2 1.01 8.96 -3.75
CA ILE A 2 0.96 8.27 -2.47
C ILE A 2 0.67 6.79 -2.72
N TYR A 3 1.59 5.92 -2.33
CA TYR A 3 1.42 4.48 -2.44
C TYR A 3 0.71 3.95 -1.20
N LEU A 4 -0.38 3.20 -1.37
CA LEU A 4 -1.10 2.55 -0.28
C LEU A 4 -0.91 1.03 -0.37
N ASP A 5 -0.38 0.39 0.67
CA ASP A 5 -0.43 -1.07 0.76
C ASP A 5 -1.83 -1.59 1.12
N SER A 6 -2.01 -2.90 1.10
CA SER A 6 -3.29 -3.53 1.46
C SER A 6 -3.76 -3.17 2.89
N ALA A 7 -2.86 -2.99 3.86
CA ALA A 7 -3.22 -2.63 5.23
C ALA A 7 -3.77 -1.19 5.34
N ALA A 8 -3.23 -0.26 4.55
CA ALA A 8 -3.75 1.10 4.43
C ALA A 8 -5.12 1.11 3.71
N VAL A 9 -5.29 0.33 2.64
CA VAL A 9 -6.58 0.26 1.92
C VAL A 9 -7.68 -0.36 2.80
N VAL A 10 -7.36 -1.37 3.61
CA VAL A 10 -8.32 -1.94 4.59
C VAL A 10 -8.87 -0.87 5.53
N LYS A 11 -8.04 0.08 6.00
CA LYS A 11 -8.45 1.20 6.86
C LYS A 11 -9.39 2.18 6.18
N LEU A 12 -9.37 2.26 4.85
CA LEU A 12 -10.29 3.07 4.05
C LEU A 12 -11.65 2.38 3.84
N VAL A 13 -11.67 1.04 3.84
CA VAL A 13 -12.89 0.26 3.67
C VAL A 13 -13.63 0.05 4.99
N ARG A 14 -12.87 -0.16 6.07
CA ARG A 14 -13.40 -0.42 7.41
C ARG A 14 -12.74 0.52 8.40
N GLN A 15 -13.55 1.19 9.21
CA GLN A 15 -13.05 2.00 10.31
C GLN A 15 -12.40 1.12 11.38
N GLU A 16 -11.15 1.41 11.68
CA GLU A 16 -10.35 0.79 12.73
C GLU A 16 -9.37 1.82 13.33
N MET A 17 -8.49 1.35 14.21
CA MET A 17 -7.43 2.20 14.77
C MET A 17 -6.64 2.84 13.62
N CYS A 18 -6.33 4.13 13.78
CA CYS A 18 -5.65 4.98 12.79
C CYS A 18 -6.44 5.30 11.49
N SER A 19 -7.64 4.76 11.27
CA SER A 19 -8.42 5.09 10.05
C SER A 19 -8.76 6.58 9.94
N ALA A 20 -9.14 7.22 11.05
CA ALA A 20 -9.48 8.64 11.05
C ALA A 20 -8.26 9.52 10.72
N ASP A 21 -7.10 9.15 11.27
CA ASP A 21 -5.84 9.84 11.00
C ASP A 21 -5.38 9.66 9.55
N LEU A 22 -5.54 8.45 8.99
CA LEU A 22 -5.28 8.19 7.58
C LEU A 22 -6.15 9.07 6.68
N VAL A 23 -7.46 9.11 6.92
CA VAL A 23 -8.38 9.92 6.12
C VAL A 23 -8.04 11.40 6.24
N SER A 24 -7.78 11.89 7.45
CA SER A 24 -7.35 13.28 7.69
C SER A 24 -6.05 13.61 6.97
N TRP A 25 -5.08 12.71 6.99
CA TRP A 25 -3.79 12.88 6.33
C TRP A 25 -3.94 12.86 4.80
N LEU A 26 -4.76 11.97 4.23
CA LEU A 26 -5.04 11.93 2.80
C LEU A 26 -5.79 13.17 2.31
N ASN A 27 -6.74 13.69 3.10
CA ASN A 27 -7.44 14.93 2.76
C ASN A 27 -6.54 16.16 2.74
N LYS A 28 -5.40 16.13 3.45
CA LYS A 28 -4.37 17.18 3.37
C LYS A 28 -3.46 17.06 2.14
N HIS A 29 -3.57 15.95 1.41
CA HIS A 29 -2.84 15.65 0.18
C HIS A 29 -3.84 15.28 -0.94
N ASP A 30 -4.97 15.98 -1.01
CA ASP A 30 -6.07 15.67 -1.93
C ASP A 30 -5.72 15.91 -3.40
N ASP A 31 -4.66 16.68 -3.66
CA ASP A 31 -4.05 16.92 -4.97
C ASP A 31 -3.06 15.82 -5.40
N VAL A 32 -2.71 14.88 -4.51
CA VAL A 32 -1.73 13.83 -4.79
C VAL A 32 -2.42 12.52 -5.21
N PRO A 33 -2.11 11.96 -6.40
CA PRO A 33 -2.69 10.69 -6.84
C PRO A 33 -2.38 9.54 -5.90
N LEU A 34 -3.39 8.71 -5.63
CA LEU A 34 -3.27 7.48 -4.85
C LEU A 34 -2.99 6.29 -5.77
N VAL A 35 -1.95 5.53 -5.44
CA VAL A 35 -1.50 4.38 -6.23
C VAL A 35 -1.38 3.14 -5.36
N SER A 36 -1.47 1.96 -5.97
CA SER A 36 -1.17 0.69 -5.29
C SER A 36 -0.79 -0.39 -6.30
N SER A 37 -0.36 -1.56 -5.82
CA SER A 37 -0.30 -2.76 -6.64
C SER A 37 -1.71 -3.28 -6.92
N ALA A 38 -1.93 -3.86 -8.10
CA ALA A 38 -3.14 -4.63 -8.40
C ALA A 38 -3.40 -5.76 -7.38
N LEU A 39 -2.39 -6.15 -6.60
CA LEU A 39 -2.49 -7.10 -5.49
C LEU A 39 -3.60 -6.75 -4.47
N VAL A 40 -3.93 -5.47 -4.27
CA VAL A 40 -5.00 -5.05 -3.35
C VAL A 40 -6.37 -5.63 -3.71
N GLU A 41 -6.60 -5.96 -4.98
CA GLU A 41 -7.82 -6.60 -5.45
C GLU A 41 -7.99 -8.01 -4.87
N VAL A 42 -6.88 -8.65 -4.50
CA VAL A 42 -6.86 -9.98 -3.87
C VAL A 42 -6.77 -9.87 -2.36
N GLU A 43 -5.84 -9.06 -1.85
CA GLU A 43 -5.54 -9.00 -0.42
C GLU A 43 -6.65 -8.35 0.40
N VAL A 44 -7.23 -7.23 -0.07
CA VAL A 44 -8.22 -6.49 0.71
C VAL A 44 -9.49 -7.33 0.94
N PRO A 45 -10.12 -7.96 -0.09
CA PRO A 45 -11.25 -8.85 0.14
C PRO A 45 -10.92 -10.05 1.02
N ARG A 46 -9.72 -10.64 0.89
CA ARG A 46 -9.32 -11.79 1.72
C ARG A 46 -9.13 -11.40 3.19
N ALA A 47 -8.50 -10.25 3.44
CA ALA A 47 -8.34 -9.72 4.78
C ALA A 47 -9.70 -9.45 5.44
N LEU A 48 -10.61 -8.79 4.72
CA LEU A 48 -11.95 -8.46 5.22
C LEU A 48 -12.83 -9.70 5.43
N ARG A 49 -12.76 -10.73 4.57
CA ARG A 49 -13.48 -12.00 4.81
C ARG A 49 -13.12 -12.65 6.14
N ARG A 50 -11.88 -12.46 6.62
CA ARG A 50 -11.42 -13.04 7.88
C ARG A 50 -11.85 -12.23 9.10
N SER A 51 -11.97 -10.91 8.99
CA SER A 51 -12.11 -10.01 10.13
C SER A 51 -13.40 -9.18 10.17
N ALA A 52 -13.96 -8.84 9.01
CA ALA A 52 -15.15 -8.00 8.87
C ALA A 52 -15.86 -8.25 7.51
N PRO A 53 -16.49 -9.42 7.29
CA PRO A 53 -17.11 -9.76 6.00
C PRO A 53 -18.14 -8.73 5.51
N GLN A 54 -18.86 -8.08 6.42
CA GLN A 54 -19.83 -7.04 6.11
C GLN A 54 -19.22 -5.81 5.43
N ALA A 55 -17.92 -5.54 5.65
CA ALA A 55 -17.23 -4.40 5.04
C ALA A 55 -16.85 -4.64 3.57
N LEU A 56 -17.01 -5.86 3.05
CA LEU A 56 -16.71 -6.17 1.64
C LEU A 56 -17.48 -5.28 0.65
N ILE A 57 -18.65 -4.80 1.04
CA ILE A 57 -19.46 -3.88 0.23
C ILE A 57 -18.73 -2.57 -0.11
N GLY A 58 -17.78 -2.14 0.73
CA GLY A 58 -16.99 -0.92 0.53
C GLY A 58 -15.74 -1.09 -0.33
N VAL A 59 -15.34 -2.32 -0.66
CA VAL A 59 -14.10 -2.57 -1.40
C VAL A 59 -14.10 -1.92 -2.79
N PRO A 60 -15.16 -2.04 -3.63
CA PRO A 60 -15.14 -1.43 -4.96
C PRO A 60 -14.94 0.09 -4.91
N ALA A 61 -15.54 0.77 -3.92
CA ALA A 61 -15.40 2.21 -3.75
C ALA A 61 -13.98 2.62 -3.34
N ALA A 62 -13.35 1.88 -2.41
CA ALA A 62 -11.98 2.18 -1.99
C ALA A 62 -10.95 1.88 -3.10
N VAL A 63 -11.04 0.70 -3.72
CA VAL A 63 -10.12 0.26 -4.78
C VAL A 63 -10.28 1.10 -6.05
N GLY A 64 -11.51 1.54 -6.37
CA GLY A 64 -11.81 2.39 -7.52
C GLY A 64 -11.17 3.79 -7.47
N ARG A 65 -10.71 4.24 -6.29
CA ARG A 65 -10.00 5.52 -6.12
C ARG A 65 -8.49 5.40 -6.38
N LEU A 66 -7.98 4.19 -6.55
CA LEU A 66 -6.55 3.91 -6.69
C LEU A 66 -6.20 3.71 -8.17
N PHE A 67 -5.11 4.32 -8.60
CA PHE A 67 -4.40 3.85 -9.79
C PHE A 67 -3.63 2.58 -9.43
N ARG A 68 -3.92 1.47 -10.11
CA ARG A 68 -3.37 0.15 -9.78
C ARG A 68 -2.32 -0.23 -10.79
N LEU A 69 -1.16 -0.62 -10.30
CA LEU A 69 -0.05 -1.10 -11.10
C LEU A 69 -0.11 -2.62 -11.23
N GLU A 70 -0.11 -3.10 -12.46
CA GLU A 70 -0.03 -4.53 -12.77
C GLU A 70 1.30 -5.13 -12.33
N ILE A 71 1.30 -6.40 -11.94
CA ILE A 71 2.47 -7.10 -11.42
C ILE A 71 3.22 -7.78 -12.58
N ASP A 72 3.96 -6.98 -13.33
CA ASP A 72 4.70 -7.43 -14.50
C ASP A 72 5.99 -8.22 -14.17
N SER A 73 6.76 -8.60 -15.20
CA SER A 73 8.00 -9.34 -14.99
C SER A 73 9.06 -8.56 -14.22
N THR A 74 9.12 -7.24 -14.39
CA THR A 74 10.08 -6.37 -13.72
C THR A 74 9.78 -6.36 -12.22
N ILE A 75 8.53 -6.11 -11.84
CA ILE A 75 8.09 -6.13 -10.44
C ILE A 75 8.33 -7.49 -9.80
N ARG A 76 8.01 -8.60 -10.49
CA ARG A 76 8.26 -9.95 -9.95
C ARG A 76 9.75 -10.23 -9.74
N ALA A 77 10.60 -9.82 -10.67
CA ALA A 77 12.05 -10.00 -10.55
C ALA A 77 12.62 -9.14 -9.41
N THR A 78 12.19 -7.89 -9.28
CA THR A 78 12.59 -7.00 -8.18
C THR A 78 12.15 -7.57 -6.83
N ALA A 79 10.90 -8.03 -6.71
CA ALA A 79 10.38 -8.62 -5.48
C ALA A 79 11.18 -9.88 -5.06
N ALA A 80 11.56 -10.71 -6.03
CA ALA A 80 12.35 -11.91 -5.79
C ALA A 80 13.81 -11.62 -5.38
N ALA A 81 14.31 -10.42 -5.66
CA ALA A 81 15.70 -10.04 -5.40
C ALA A 81 15.92 -9.44 -3.99
N PHE A 82 14.86 -9.17 -3.22
CA PHE A 82 15.03 -8.66 -1.86
C PHE A 82 15.72 -9.69 -0.97
N ALA A 83 16.81 -9.26 -0.32
CA ALA A 83 17.62 -10.13 0.53
C ALA A 83 17.06 -10.31 1.95
N GLU A 84 16.14 -9.44 2.40
CA GLU A 84 15.55 -9.49 3.74
C GLU A 84 14.72 -10.77 3.92
N PRO A 85 15.20 -11.77 4.69
CA PRO A 85 14.59 -13.10 4.73
C PRO A 85 13.22 -13.11 5.39
N THR A 86 12.91 -12.10 6.21
CA THR A 86 11.61 -12.04 6.89
C THR A 86 10.56 -11.34 6.04
N LEU A 87 10.91 -10.58 4.99
CA LEU A 87 9.94 -9.88 4.14
C LEU A 87 8.98 -10.89 3.47
N ARG A 88 7.68 -10.83 3.80
CA ARG A 88 6.69 -11.74 3.19
C ARG A 88 6.58 -11.45 1.70
N SER A 89 6.25 -12.47 0.91
CA SER A 89 6.14 -12.37 -0.54
C SER A 89 5.18 -11.28 -1.03
N LEU A 90 4.04 -11.07 -0.35
CA LEU A 90 3.08 -10.03 -0.73
C LEU A 90 3.58 -8.62 -0.37
N ASP A 91 4.23 -8.49 0.80
CA ASP A 91 4.91 -7.26 1.21
C ASP A 91 6.05 -6.91 0.22
N ALA A 92 6.81 -7.91 -0.24
CA ALA A 92 7.85 -7.76 -1.27
C ALA A 92 7.28 -7.27 -2.59
N ILE A 93 6.13 -7.78 -3.03
CA ILE A 93 5.48 -7.29 -4.26
C ILE A 93 5.04 -5.83 -4.10
N HIS A 94 4.48 -5.45 -2.95
CA HIS A 94 4.14 -4.05 -2.68
C HIS A 94 5.36 -3.14 -2.73
N LEU A 95 6.45 -3.53 -2.05
CA LEU A 95 7.70 -2.77 -2.03
C LEU A 95 8.31 -2.64 -3.44
N ALA A 96 8.40 -3.75 -4.18
CA ALA A 96 8.91 -3.75 -5.54
C ALA A 96 8.08 -2.87 -6.47
N THR A 97 6.74 -2.94 -6.37
CA THR A 97 5.85 -2.10 -7.17
C THR A 97 6.12 -0.61 -6.94
N ALA A 98 6.29 -0.21 -5.67
CA ALA A 98 6.59 1.17 -5.32
C ALA A 98 7.97 1.64 -5.82
N GLN A 99 9.00 0.79 -5.74
CA GLN A 99 10.33 1.10 -6.26
C GLN A 99 10.34 1.23 -7.78
N VAL A 100 9.73 0.27 -8.49
CA VAL A 100 9.65 0.29 -9.96
C VAL A 100 8.90 1.53 -10.44
N LEU A 101 7.76 1.86 -9.83
CA LEU A 101 7.01 3.07 -10.14
C LEU A 101 7.86 4.34 -10.00
N THR A 102 8.61 4.45 -8.90
CA THR A 102 9.47 5.61 -8.64
C THR A 102 10.57 5.75 -9.69
N ASN A 103 11.17 4.62 -10.09
CA ASN A 103 12.24 4.58 -11.07
C ASN A 103 11.76 4.88 -12.49
N GLU A 104 10.61 4.36 -12.90
CA GLU A 104 10.10 4.49 -14.27
C GLU A 104 9.40 5.82 -14.52
N SER A 105 8.63 6.32 -13.56
CA SER A 105 7.84 7.55 -13.74
C SER A 105 8.66 8.84 -13.62
N GLY A 106 9.90 8.76 -13.11
CA GLY A 106 10.71 9.92 -12.72
C GLY A 106 10.07 10.80 -11.64
N THR A 107 8.93 10.38 -11.08
CA THR A 107 8.15 11.14 -10.10
C THR A 107 8.28 10.46 -8.75
N ALA A 108 8.81 11.20 -7.77
CA ALA A 108 8.97 10.69 -6.42
C ALA A 108 7.61 10.37 -5.77
N LEU A 109 7.60 9.32 -4.94
CA LEU A 109 6.51 9.13 -3.99
C LEU A 109 6.52 10.27 -2.97
N THR A 110 5.33 10.73 -2.61
CA THR A 110 5.12 11.60 -1.44
C THR A 110 5.21 10.77 -0.17
N ALA A 111 4.62 9.57 -0.20
CA ALA A 111 4.75 8.56 0.85
C ALA A 111 4.40 7.16 0.34
N PHE A 112 5.04 6.16 0.93
CA PHE A 112 4.62 4.76 0.99
C PHE A 112 3.90 4.55 2.32
N VAL A 113 2.59 4.36 2.27
CA VAL A 113 1.73 4.20 3.44
C VAL A 113 1.51 2.73 3.72
N THR A 114 1.99 2.31 4.89
CA THR A 114 1.73 0.98 5.45
C THR A 114 1.55 1.08 6.96
N TYR A 115 0.83 0.12 7.52
CA TYR A 115 0.68 -0.05 8.97
C TYR A 115 1.35 -1.33 9.48
N ASP A 116 1.99 -2.10 8.59
CA ASP A 116 2.84 -3.21 8.95
C ASP A 116 4.25 -2.66 9.25
N ARG A 117 4.67 -2.75 10.52
CA ARG A 117 5.96 -2.19 10.97
C ARG A 117 7.15 -2.76 10.21
N ARG A 118 7.09 -4.03 9.81
CA ARG A 118 8.23 -4.65 9.13
C ARG A 118 8.31 -4.18 7.68
N LEU A 119 7.17 -4.11 6.97
CA LEU A 119 7.14 -3.51 5.64
C LEU A 119 7.54 -2.03 5.67
N LEU A 120 7.17 -1.30 6.72
CA LEU A 120 7.58 0.08 6.92
C LEU A 120 9.10 0.22 6.98
N GLU A 121 9.77 -0.60 7.80
CA GLU A 121 11.23 -0.57 7.90
C GLU A 121 11.90 -0.98 6.58
N CYS A 122 11.43 -2.04 5.91
CA CYS A 122 11.97 -2.41 4.59
C CYS A 122 11.79 -1.29 3.54
N ALA A 123 10.67 -0.56 3.57
CA ALA A 123 10.44 0.59 2.70
C ALA A 123 11.38 1.77 3.01
N LYS A 124 11.67 2.02 4.29
CA LYS A 124 12.67 3.02 4.71
C LYS A 124 14.08 2.63 4.24
N GLU A 125 14.48 1.39 4.44
CA GLU A 125 15.77 0.85 3.99
C GLU A 125 15.93 0.91 2.47
N ALA A 126 14.81 0.72 1.75
CA ALA A 126 14.70 0.91 0.31
C ALA A 126 14.75 2.39 -0.15
N GLY A 127 14.87 3.35 0.77
CA GLY A 127 14.95 4.78 0.47
C GLY A 127 13.62 5.44 0.11
N LEU A 128 12.49 4.76 0.33
CA LEU A 128 11.17 5.33 0.07
C LEU A 128 10.79 6.27 1.22
N PRO A 129 10.15 7.42 0.92
CA PRO A 129 9.48 8.20 1.96
C PRO A 129 8.32 7.37 2.49
N VAL A 130 8.21 7.20 3.80
CA VAL A 130 7.18 6.36 4.42
C VAL A 130 6.25 7.16 5.33
N ALA A 131 5.03 6.67 5.51
CA ALA A 131 4.10 7.23 6.49
C ALA A 131 3.19 6.15 7.08
N SER A 132 2.81 6.32 8.35
CA SER A 132 1.78 5.53 9.02
C SER A 132 0.90 6.46 9.85
N PRO A 133 0.03 7.28 9.24
CA PRO A 133 -0.75 8.29 9.97
C PRO A 133 -1.50 7.69 11.16
N GLY A 134 -1.31 8.25 12.36
CA GLY A 134 -1.90 7.77 13.61
C GLY A 134 -1.13 6.63 14.31
N GLN A 135 -0.05 6.12 13.73
CA GLN A 135 0.83 5.12 14.34
C GLN A 135 2.16 5.75 14.75
N ASN A 136 2.48 5.68 16.05
CA ASN A 136 3.78 6.06 16.62
C ASN A 136 4.83 4.96 16.45
#